data_AF-A0A742KYU4-F1
#
_entry.id   AF-A0A742KYU4-F1
#
_cell.length_a   1.000
_cell.length_b   1.000
_cell.length_c   1.000
_cell.angle_alpha   90.00
_cell.angle_beta   90.00
_cell.angle_gamma   90.00
#
_symmetry.space_group_name_H-M   'P 1'
#
loop_
_entity.id
_entity.type
_entity.pdbx_description
1 polymer ?
#
loop_
_entity_poly.entity_id
_entity_poly.type
_entity_poly.pdbx_seq_one_letter_code
_entity_poly.pdbx_strand_id
1 'polypeptide(L)'
;MNHIQFIEKNVREALIKQGFPESVAQGGAWQAIDLYLRMSQASQKGRIFDDVLRHAKAWAEKQASKTEIITEKKKKQNNQSGLF
;
A
#
# COMPACT_ATOMS: atom_id res chain seq x y z
N MET A 1 22.85 2.44 -1.75
CA MET A 1 21.53 1.98 -2.23
C MET A 1 21.09 2.91 -3.34
N ASN A 2 20.46 2.38 -4.39
CA ASN A 2 19.83 3.20 -5.44
C ASN A 2 18.58 3.90 -4.86
N HIS A 3 18.21 5.09 -5.36
CA HIS A 3 17.06 5.86 -4.89
C HIS A 3 15.74 5.08 -4.99
N ILE A 4 15.59 4.23 -6.00
CA ILE A 4 14.39 3.36 -6.15
C ILE A 4 14.30 2.35 -5.01
N GLN A 5 15.42 1.66 -4.70
CA GLN A 5 15.49 0.68 -3.62
C GLN A 5 15.29 1.33 -2.25
N PHE A 6 15.78 2.57 -2.09
CA PHE A 6 15.54 3.35 -0.88
C PHE A 6 14.04 3.61 -0.69
N ILE A 7 13.33 4.07 -1.72
CA ILE A 7 11.89 4.32 -1.64
C ILE A 7 11.13 3.04 -1.36
N GLU A 8 11.43 1.96 -2.09
CA GLU A 8 10.76 0.68 -1.92
C GLU A 8 10.85 0.18 -0.47
N LYS A 9 12.07 0.10 0.07
CA LYS A 9 12.32 -0.45 1.40
C LYS A 9 11.68 0.41 2.49
N ASN A 10 11.91 1.73 2.46
CA ASN A 10 11.41 2.60 3.52
C ASN A 10 9.89 2.77 3.50
N VAL A 11 9.25 2.82 2.31
CA VAL A 11 7.79 2.90 2.22
C VAL A 11 7.15 1.60 2.69
N ARG A 12 7.71 0.45 2.30
CA ARG A 12 7.25 -0.87 2.76
C ARG A 12 7.32 -0.97 4.28
N GLU A 13 8.48 -0.69 4.87
CA GLU A 13 8.67 -0.73 6.33
C GLU A 13 7.73 0.24 7.06
N ALA A 14 7.51 1.44 6.50
CA ALA A 14 6.59 2.43 7.08
C ALA A 14 5.13 1.95 7.06
N LEU A 15 4.68 1.28 5.98
CA LEU A 15 3.32 0.75 5.89
C LEU A 15 3.12 -0.47 6.81
N ILE A 16 4.11 -1.35 6.93
CA ILE A 16 4.08 -2.47 7.88
C ILE A 16 3.99 -1.95 9.31
N LYS A 17 4.78 -0.93 9.66
CA LYS A 17 4.74 -0.29 10.99
C LYS A 17 3.39 0.36 11.29
N GLN A 18 2.65 0.77 10.27
CA GLN A 18 1.28 1.29 10.39
C GLN A 18 0.22 0.18 10.54
N GLY A 19 0.60 -1.09 10.45
CA GLY A 19 -0.30 -2.24 10.61
C GLY A 19 -0.93 -2.74 9.30
N PHE A 20 -0.47 -2.27 8.14
CA PHE A 20 -0.92 -2.83 6.86
C PHE A 20 -0.31 -4.23 6.65
N PRO A 21 -1.06 -5.17 6.04
CA PRO A 21 -0.51 -6.48 5.71
C PRO A 21 0.60 -6.35 4.66
N GLU A 22 1.55 -7.28 4.70
CA GLU A 22 2.76 -7.29 3.87
C GLU A 22 2.46 -7.13 2.37
N SER A 23 1.41 -7.80 1.88
CA SER A 23 0.98 -7.74 0.48
C SER A 23 0.53 -6.34 0.07
N VAL A 24 -0.18 -5.64 0.95
CA VAL A 24 -0.63 -4.25 0.72
C VAL A 24 0.53 -3.29 0.88
N ALA A 25 1.44 -3.52 1.83
CA ALA A 25 2.66 -2.72 1.99
C ALA A 25 3.56 -2.79 0.75
N GLN A 26 3.75 -3.99 0.18
CA GLN A 26 4.52 -4.18 -1.05
C GLN A 26 3.84 -3.48 -2.25
N GLY A 27 2.51 -3.60 -2.39
CA GLY A 27 1.78 -2.89 -3.44
C GLY A 27 1.83 -1.36 -3.30
N GLY A 28 1.79 -0.85 -2.06
CA GLY A 28 1.97 0.57 -1.76
C GLY A 28 3.37 1.07 -2.10
N ALA A 29 4.40 0.26 -1.86
CA ALA A 29 5.78 0.58 -2.24
C ALA A 29 5.96 0.70 -3.75
N TRP A 30 5.33 -0.16 -4.55
CA TRP A 30 5.36 -0.03 -6.01
C TRP A 30 4.66 1.22 -6.52
N GLN A 31 3.53 1.60 -5.90
CA GLN A 31 2.88 2.87 -6.22
C GLN A 31 3.72 4.08 -5.85
N ALA A 32 4.49 3.98 -4.75
CA ALA A 32 5.45 5.02 -4.44
C ALA A 32 6.52 5.14 -5.54
N ILE A 33 7.11 4.03 -5.97
CA ILE A 33 8.12 4.04 -7.04
C ILE A 33 7.55 4.64 -8.33
N ASP A 34 6.34 4.23 -8.73
CA ASP A 34 5.67 4.73 -9.92
C ASP A 34 5.46 6.26 -9.86
N LEU A 35 4.99 6.76 -8.72
CA LEU A 35 4.84 8.20 -8.50
C LEU A 35 6.20 8.91 -8.54
N TYR A 36 7.24 8.37 -7.89
CA TYR A 36 8.58 8.95 -7.89
C TYR A 36 9.17 9.05 -9.31
N LEU A 37 9.01 8.01 -10.13
CA LEU A 37 9.51 7.99 -11.50
C LEU A 37 8.77 8.97 -12.41
N ARG A 38 7.48 9.21 -12.16
CA ARG A 38 6.66 10.18 -12.91
C ARG A 38 6.80 11.61 -12.40
N MET A 39 7.32 11.78 -11.19
CA MET A 39 7.40 13.09 -10.54
C MET A 39 8.65 13.84 -11.00
N SER A 40 8.45 14.97 -11.67
CA SER A 40 9.54 15.84 -12.12
C SER A 40 10.17 16.64 -10.96
N GLN A 41 9.38 17.01 -9.95
CA GLN A 41 9.85 17.65 -8.71
C GLN A 41 8.94 17.33 -7.52
N ALA A 42 9.53 17.31 -6.32
CA ALA A 42 8.80 17.21 -5.06
C ALA A 42 7.88 18.42 -4.83
N SER A 43 6.81 18.24 -4.05
CA SER A 43 5.89 19.33 -3.72
C SER A 43 6.58 20.49 -2.99
N GLN A 44 7.62 20.18 -2.22
CA GLN A 44 8.47 21.14 -1.52
C GLN A 44 9.92 20.61 -1.47
N LYS A 45 10.89 21.51 -1.28
CA LYS A 45 12.31 21.13 -1.20
C LYS A 45 12.53 20.08 -0.10
N GLY A 46 13.00 18.90 -0.49
CA GLY A 46 13.32 17.79 0.42
C GLY A 46 12.12 16.94 0.88
N ARG A 47 10.90 17.23 0.42
CA ARG A 47 9.67 16.52 0.83
C ARG A 47 9.28 15.34 -0.06
N ILE A 48 10.17 14.91 -0.96
CA ILE A 48 9.84 13.86 -1.93
C ILE A 48 9.35 12.60 -1.22
N PHE A 49 10.02 12.17 -0.16
CA PHE A 49 9.66 10.96 0.57
C PHE A 49 8.27 11.06 1.21
N ASP A 50 7.96 12.21 1.82
CA ASP A 50 6.66 12.46 2.44
C ASP A 50 5.53 12.42 1.40
N ASP A 51 5.78 12.95 0.19
CA ASP A 51 4.80 12.92 -0.92
C ASP A 51 4.52 11.49 -1.38
N VAL A 52 5.56 10.68 -1.60
CA VAL A 52 5.38 9.28 -2.00
C VAL A 52 4.77 8.41 -0.91
N LEU A 53 5.14 8.64 0.36
CA LEU A 53 4.57 7.92 1.49
C LEU A 53 3.07 8.25 1.66
N ARG A 54 2.67 9.51 1.48
CA ARG A 54 1.26 9.93 1.51
C ARG A 54 0.46 9.23 0.41
N HIS A 55 1.01 9.14 -0.79
CA HIS A 55 0.36 8.47 -1.92
C HIS A 55 0.21 6.95 -1.66
N ALA A 56 1.29 6.31 -1.20
CA ALA A 56 1.29 4.89 -0.86
C ALA A 56 0.28 4.56 0.24
N LYS A 57 0.17 5.41 1.27
CA LYS A 57 -0.82 5.25 2.34
C LYS A 57 -2.25 5.37 1.82
N ALA A 58 -2.54 6.41 1.03
CA ALA A 58 -3.86 6.59 0.43
C ALA A 58 -4.26 5.42 -0.49
N TRP A 59 -3.29 4.78 -1.14
CA TRP A 59 -3.52 3.55 -1.89
C TRP A 59 -3.77 2.35 -0.96
N ALA A 60 -2.94 2.17 0.07
CA ALA A 60 -3.05 1.07 1.03
C ALA A 60 -4.39 1.07 1.78
N GLU A 61 -4.86 2.25 2.23
CA GLU A 61 -6.17 2.42 2.88
C GLU A 61 -7.33 1.95 1.97
N LYS A 62 -7.27 2.27 0.67
CA LYS A 62 -8.26 1.82 -0.31
C LYS A 62 -8.22 0.30 -0.53
N GLN A 63 -7.06 -0.34 -0.37
CA GLN A 63 -6.96 -1.80 -0.47
C GLN A 63 -7.33 -2.51 0.82
N ALA A 64 -7.04 -1.94 1.99
CA ALA A 64 -7.45 -2.48 3.28
C ALA A 64 -8.98 -2.56 3.38
N SER A 65 -9.71 -1.49 3.00
CA SER A 65 -11.17 -1.51 2.93
C SER A 65 -11.72 -2.61 2.00
N LYS A 66 -11.07 -2.85 0.86
CA LYS A 66 -11.42 -3.97 -0.03
C LYS A 66 -11.09 -5.32 0.61
N THR A 67 -10.00 -5.42 1.34
CA THR A 67 -9.59 -6.65 2.03
C THR A 67 -10.59 -7.00 3.12
N GLU A 68 -11.06 -6.02 3.90
CA GLU A 68 -12.15 -6.19 4.85
C GLU A 68 -13.42 -6.70 4.15
N ILE A 69 -13.85 -6.06 3.05
CA ILE A 69 -14.99 -6.51 2.24
C ILE A 69 -14.80 -7.95 1.71
N ILE A 70 -13.59 -8.32 1.29
CA ILE A 70 -13.28 -9.68 0.82
C ILE A 70 -13.30 -10.68 1.97
N THR A 71 -12.76 -10.34 3.14
CA THR A 71 -12.79 -11.20 4.32
C THR A 71 -14.21 -11.43 4.83
N GLU A 72 -15.06 -10.40 4.81
CA GLU A 72 -16.48 -10.52 5.13
C GLU A 72 -17.23 -11.40 4.12
N LYS A 73 -16.98 -11.22 2.82
CA LYS A 73 -17.57 -12.07 1.77
C LYS A 73 -17.14 -13.53 1.92
N LYS A 74 -15.87 -13.80 2.21
CA LYS A 74 -15.37 -15.16 2.46
C LYS A 74 -15.98 -15.80 3.71
N LYS A 75 -16.16 -15.04 4.80
CA LYS A 75 -16.87 -15.52 6.00
C LYS A 75 -18.33 -15.91 5.70
N LYS A 76 -19.03 -15.12 4.87
CA LYS A 76 -20.43 -15.40 4.48
C LYS A 76 -20.55 -16.64 3.60
N GLN A 77 -19.60 -16.87 2.68
CA GLN A 77 -19.60 -18.06 1.82
C GLN A 77 -19.32 -19.36 2.59
N ASN A 78 -18.50 -19.30 3.65
CA ASN A 78 -18.15 -20.48 4.44
C ASN A 78 -19.29 -20.97 5.36
N ASN A 79 -20.37 -20.19 5.51
CA ASN A 79 -21.58 -20.60 6.23
C ASN A 79 -22.64 -21.26 5.34
N GLN A 80 -22.35 -21.45 4.04
CA GLN A 80 -23.24 -22.19 3.15
C GLN A 80 -22.86 -23.68 3.16
N SER A 81 -22.98 -24.31 4.32
CA SER A 81 -22.94 -25.77 4.44
C SER A 81 -24.26 -26.34 3.91
N GLY A 82 -24.20 -27.05 2.79
CA GLY A 82 -25.18 -28.07 2.38
C GLY A 82 -26.53 -27.55 1.87
N LEU A 83 -26.58 -27.17 0.60
CA LEU A 83 -27.72 -27.54 -0.24
C LEU A 83 -27.17 -28.51 -1.29
N PHE A 84 -27.90 -29.60 -1.52
CA PHE A 84 -27.57 -30.83 -2.27
C PHE A 84 -26.95 -31.94 -1.42
#